data_AF-H9WPP0-F1
#
_entry.id   AF-H9WPP0-F1
#
_cell.length_a   1.000
_cell.length_b   1.000
_cell.length_c   1.000
_cell.angle_alpha   90.00
_cell.angle_beta   90.00
_cell.angle_gamma   90.00
#
_symmetry.space_group_name_H-M   'P 1'
#
loop_
_entity.id
_entity.type
_entity.pdbx_description
1 polymer ?
#
loop_
_entity_poly.entity_id
_entity_poly.type
_entity_poly.pdbx_seq_one_letter_code
_entity_poly.pdbx_strand_id
1 'polypeptide(L)' 'LIPVDSSATFCFAFAGNTGGLSIIGNIQQQGYRVAFDSLTNRVGFKAGSCLA' A
#
# COMPACT_ATOMS: atom_id res chain seq x y z
N LEU A 1 -1.61 -8.65 4.64
CA LEU A 1 -1.32 -9.17 5.99
C LEU A 1 0.03 -8.61 6.42
N ILE A 2 0.19 -8.18 7.66
CA ILE A 2 1.48 -7.65 8.19
C ILE A 2 2.02 -8.65 9.21
N PRO A 3 3.29 -9.07 9.12
CA PRO A 3 3.91 -9.89 10.16
C PRO A 3 4.12 -9.05 11.43
N VAL A 4 3.70 -9.58 12.58
CA VAL A 4 3.86 -8.92 13.89
C VAL A 4 4.90 -9.59 14.79
N ASP A 5 5.37 -10.77 14.39
CA ASP A 5 6.45 -11.51 15.02
C ASP A 5 7.22 -12.35 13.99
N SER A 6 8.29 -13.01 14.44
CA SER A 6 9.07 -13.97 13.65
C SER A 6 8.43 -15.36 13.56
N SER A 7 7.31 -15.58 14.25
CA SER A 7 6.58 -16.85 14.32
C SER A 7 5.48 -16.96 13.26
N ALA A 8 5.53 -16.13 12.22
CA ALA A 8 4.55 -16.04 11.15
C ALA A 8 3.13 -15.70 11.63
N THR A 9 2.99 -14.94 12.71
CA THR A 9 1.71 -14.33 13.08
C THR A 9 1.47 -13.10 12.20
N PHE A 10 0.26 -13.02 11.64
CA PHE A 10 -0.12 -11.92 10.76
C PHE A 10 -1.37 -11.18 11.24
N CYS A 11 -1.35 -9.86 11.12
CA CYS A 11 -2.53 -9.02 11.30
C CYS A 11 -3.14 -8.59 9.96
N PHE A 12 -4.47 -8.45 9.93
CA PHE A 12 -5.17 -7.85 8.81
C PHE A 12 -4.81 -6.36 8.69
N ALA A 13 -4.23 -5.97 7.56
CA ALA A 13 -3.58 -4.68 7.37
C ALA A 13 -4.53 -3.56 6.91
N PHE A 14 -5.81 -3.67 7.26
CA PHE A 14 -6.83 -2.64 6.99
C PHE A 14 -7.31 -2.07 8.32
N ALA A 15 -7.16 -0.77 8.48
CA ALA A 15 -7.78 -0.02 9.56
C ALA A 15 -9.13 0.54 9.08
N GLY A 16 -10.14 0.47 9.93
CA GLY A 16 -11.39 1.20 9.70
C GLY A 16 -11.14 2.71 9.74
N ASN A 17 -11.86 3.47 8.92
CA ASN A 17 -11.83 4.93 8.93
C ASN A 17 -13.23 5.48 9.19
N THR A 18 -13.37 6.32 10.21
CA THR A 18 -14.65 6.92 10.62
C THR A 18 -15.13 8.04 9.69
N GLY A 19 -14.27 8.55 8.79
CA GLY A 19 -14.59 9.65 7.88
C GLY A 19 -15.11 9.24 6.50
N GLY A 20 -15.41 7.96 6.25
CA GLY A 20 -15.86 7.47 4.92
C GLY A 20 -14.78 7.52 3.82
N LEU A 21 -13.56 7.95 4.16
CA LEU A 21 -12.42 8.00 3.25
C LEU A 21 -11.73 6.64 3.20
N SER A 22 -11.50 6.15 1.98
CA SER A 22 -10.61 5.00 1.75
C SER A 22 -9.18 5.49 1.59
N ILE A 23 -8.24 4.87 2.31
CA ILE A 23 -6.82 5.26 2.32
C ILE A 23 -5.97 4.08 1.86
N ILE A 24 -5.10 4.32 0.88
CA ILE A 24 -4.07 3.37 0.45
C ILE A 24 -2.76 3.74 1.17
N GLY A 25 -2.48 3.03 2.26
CA GLY A 25 -1.28 3.25 3.09
C GLY A 25 0.01 2.76 2.42
N ASN A 26 1.15 3.07 3.06
CA ASN A 26 2.47 2.68 2.57
C ASN A 26 2.64 1.17 2.40
N ILE A 27 2.06 0.36 3.29
CA ILE A 27 2.12 -1.10 3.23
C ILE A 27 1.44 -1.60 1.95
N GLN A 28 0.28 -1.06 1.61
CA GLN A 28 -0.44 -1.41 0.39
C GLN A 28 0.35 -1.02 -0.88
N GLN A 29 1.32 -0.09 -0.77
CA GLN A 29 2.18 0.33 -1.87
C GLN A 29 3.49 -0.46 -1.96
N GLN A 30 3.83 -1.29 -0.97
CA GLN A 30 5.06 -2.11 -1.01
C GLN A 30 5.08 -3.04 -2.23
N GLY A 31 6.23 -3.15 -2.88
CA GLY A 31 6.39 -3.93 -4.12
C GLY A 31 5.83 -3.25 -5.39
N TYR A 32 5.15 -2.11 -5.24
CA TYR A 32 4.68 -1.29 -6.36
C TYR A 32 5.54 -0.05 -6.52
N ARG A 33 5.85 0.30 -7.77
CA ARG A 33 6.23 1.67 -8.11
C ARG A 33 4.95 2.48 -8.32
N VAL A 34 4.77 3.47 -7.47
CA VAL A 34 3.68 4.45 -7.57
C VAL A 34 4.22 5.71 -8.24
N ALA A 35 3.59 6.13 -9.32
CA ALA A 35 3.97 7.33 -10.08
C ALA A 35 2.84 8.36 -10.02
N PHE A 36 3.19 9.59 -9.66
CA PHE A 36 2.29 10.75 -9.64
C PHE A 36 2.60 11.60 -10.86
N ASP A 37 1.71 11.60 -11.84
CA ASP A 37 1.84 12.42 -13.05
C ASP A 37 0.95 13.66 -12.93
N SER A 38 1.57 14.79 -12.60
CA SER A 38 0.90 16.09 -12.46
C SER A 38 0.57 16.77 -13.78
N LEU A 39 1.13 16.30 -14.91
CA LEU A 39 0.80 16.83 -16.23
C LEU A 39 -0.51 16.24 -16.74
N THR A 40 -0.71 14.94 -16.53
CA THR A 40 -1.94 14.24 -16.97
C THR A 40 -2.97 14.02 -15.87
N ASN A 41 -2.69 14.43 -14.64
CA ASN A 41 -3.52 14.24 -13.45
C ASN A 41 -3.83 12.76 -13.19
N ARG A 42 -2.81 11.91 -13.25
CA ARG A 42 -2.95 10.44 -13.08
C ARG A 42 -2.03 9.91 -11.99
N VAL A 43 -2.48 8.81 -11.38
CA VAL A 43 -1.66 7.98 -10.50
C VAL A 43 -1.50 6.62 -11.16
N GLY A 44 -0.25 6.21 -11.40
CA GLY A 44 0.10 4.94 -12.02
C GLY A 44 0.66 3.95 -11.01
N PHE A 45 0.32 2.67 -11.17
CA PHE A 45 0.83 1.57 -10.35
C PHE A 45 1.51 0.54 -11.22
N LYS A 46 2.76 0.18 -10.90
CA LYS A 46 3.48 -0.91 -11.55
C LYS A 46 4.00 -1.90 -10.52
N ALA A 47 3.50 -3.13 -10.58
CA ALA A 47 3.95 -4.22 -9.71
C ALA A 47 5.41 -4.62 -9.99
N GLY A 48 6.09 -5.18 -8.99
CA GLY A 48 7.41 -5.80 -9.12
C GLY A 48 8.55 -4.82 -9.45
N SER A 49 8.33 -3.52 -9.27
CA SER A 49 9.30 -2.48 -9.65
C SER A 49 10.16 -1.98 -8.48
N CYS A 50 9.87 -2.45 -7.26
CA CYS A 50 10.64 -2.23 -6.06
C CYS A 50 10.96 -3.62 -5.47
N LEU A 51 12.18 -4.11 -5.72
CA LEU A 51 12.67 -5.33 -5.08
C LEU A 51 13.00 -5.00 -3.62
N ALA A 52 12.52 -5.85 -2.70
CA ALA A 52 12.76 -5.75 -1.27
C ALA A 52 14.14 -6.30 -0.89
#